data_AF-A0AAV0GKF7-F1
#
_entry.id   AF-A0AAV0GKF7-F1
#
_cell.length_a   1.000
_cell.length_b   1.000
_cell.length_c   1.000
_cell.angle_alpha   90.00
_cell.angle_beta   90.00
_cell.angle_gamma   90.00
#
_symmetry.space_group_name_H-M   'P 1'
#
loop_
_entity.id
_entity.type
_entity.pdbx_description
1 polymer ?
#
loop_
_entity_poly.entity_id
_entity_poly.type
_entity_poly.pdbx_seq_one_letter_code
_entity_poly.pdbx_strand_id
1 'polypeptide(L)'
;MDQRKVNVLAREYCEDIKRKNKPIILSHHMLPGLQEGQEKMSKSDPSSSIFMEDEEADVNLKIKKAFCPPKVVEKNPCLEYIKYIIFPWFNEFEVERSLENGGNKTFSTFEELISDYECGSLHPADLKPALAKVLNKILQPVRDHFKNDFKAKELLKRVKSYRVTR
;
A
#
# COMPACT_ATOMS: atom_id res chain seq x y z
N MET A 1 5.33 9.00 -10.88
CA MET A 1 5.61 9.05 -12.35
C MET A 1 4.58 9.90 -13.09
N ASP A 2 3.30 9.72 -12.81
CA ASP A 2 2.14 10.49 -13.30
C ASP A 2 2.39 12.00 -13.50
N GLN A 3 2.91 12.69 -12.48
CA GLN A 3 3.11 14.14 -12.49
C GLN A 3 4.46 14.58 -13.08
N ARG A 4 5.27 13.66 -13.66
CA ARG A 4 6.60 14.02 -14.17
C ARG A 4 6.52 15.01 -15.32
N LYS A 5 5.50 14.93 -16.19
CA LYS A 5 5.36 15.84 -17.34
C LYS A 5 5.25 17.31 -16.90
N VAL A 6 4.38 17.61 -15.93
CA VAL A 6 4.24 18.98 -15.41
C VAL A 6 5.46 19.43 -14.60
N ASN A 7 6.11 18.50 -13.89
CA ASN A 7 7.34 18.83 -13.16
C ASN A 7 8.50 19.16 -14.12
N VAL A 8 8.61 18.46 -15.25
CA VAL A 8 9.58 18.76 -16.31
C VAL A 8 9.26 20.10 -16.95
N LEU A 9 7.99 20.37 -17.26
CA LEU A 9 7.55 21.68 -17.76
C LEU A 9 7.92 22.83 -16.80
N ALA A 10 7.81 22.62 -15.49
CA ALA A 10 8.22 23.63 -14.51
C ALA A 10 9.73 23.92 -14.56
N ARG A 11 10.56 22.95 -14.96
CA ARG A 11 12.00 23.14 -15.16
C ARG A 11 12.29 23.83 -16.49
N GLU A 12 11.61 23.45 -17.57
CA GLU A 12 11.67 24.13 -18.87
C GLU A 12 11.30 25.60 -18.71
N TYR A 13 10.21 25.89 -18.00
CA TYR A 13 9.80 27.26 -17.71
C TYR A 13 10.86 28.06 -16.94
N CYS A 14 11.60 27.42 -16.02
CA CYS A 14 12.71 28.09 -15.33
C CYS A 14 13.85 28.48 -16.27
N GLU A 15 14.05 27.76 -17.37
CA GLU A 15 15.02 28.10 -18.42
C GLU A 15 14.57 29.32 -19.21
N ASP A 16 13.30 29.36 -19.61
CA ASP A 16 12.71 30.47 -20.37
C ASP A 16 12.80 31.80 -19.61
N ILE A 17 12.48 31.77 -18.30
CA ILE A 17 12.55 32.97 -17.45
C ILE A 17 13.95 33.23 -16.86
N LYS A 18 14.97 32.45 -17.26
CA LYS A 18 16.36 32.54 -16.77
C LYS A 18 16.50 32.45 -15.24
N ARG A 19 15.63 31.67 -14.59
CA ARG A 19 15.67 31.45 -13.14
C ARG A 19 16.80 30.48 -12.80
N LYS A 20 17.78 30.94 -12.01
CA LYS A 20 18.92 30.14 -11.55
C LYS A 20 18.49 28.94 -10.70
N ASN A 21 17.47 29.11 -9.86
CA ASN A 21 17.01 28.07 -8.93
C ASN A 21 15.93 27.21 -9.58
N LYS A 22 16.34 26.09 -10.19
CA LYS A 22 15.42 25.10 -10.76
C LYS A 22 14.91 24.15 -9.67
N PRO A 23 13.62 23.77 -9.68
CA PRO A 23 13.07 22.82 -8.70
C PRO A 23 13.66 21.42 -8.88
N ILE A 24 14.02 20.76 -7.78
CA ILE A 24 14.46 19.36 -7.79
C ILE A 24 13.21 18.47 -7.85
N ILE A 25 13.17 17.55 -8.81
CA ILE A 25 12.04 16.63 -8.98
C ILE A 25 12.39 15.31 -8.29
N LEU A 26 11.82 15.08 -7.10
CA LEU A 26 11.92 13.81 -6.39
C LEU A 26 10.61 13.04 -6.56
N SER A 27 10.57 12.14 -7.55
CA SER A 27 9.38 11.30 -7.80
C SER A 27 9.43 10.02 -6.96
N HIS A 28 8.35 9.74 -6.24
CA HIS A 28 8.16 8.46 -5.53
C HIS A 28 7.62 7.35 -6.45
N HIS A 29 7.76 6.11 -5.97
CA HIS A 29 7.18 4.91 -6.58
C HIS A 29 5.65 4.93 -6.51
N MET A 30 4.98 4.47 -7.56
CA MET A 30 3.52 4.39 -7.59
C MET A 30 3.09 3.04 -7.04
N LEU A 31 2.32 3.04 -5.95
CA LEU A 31 1.76 1.80 -5.42
C LEU A 31 0.68 1.24 -6.39
N PRO A 32 0.75 -0.05 -6.75
CA PRO A 32 -0.22 -0.69 -7.62
C PRO A 32 -1.58 -0.85 -6.92
N GLY A 33 -2.63 -1.05 -7.72
CA GLY A 33 -3.91 -1.48 -7.20
C GLY A 33 -3.86 -2.91 -6.69
N LEU A 34 -4.80 -3.29 -5.82
CA LEU A 34 -4.86 -4.64 -5.27
C LEU A 34 -5.30 -5.69 -6.30
N GLN A 35 -5.91 -5.31 -7.42
CA GLN A 35 -6.37 -6.25 -8.45
C GLN A 35 -5.33 -6.45 -9.56
N GLU A 36 -5.43 -7.57 -10.26
CA GLU A 36 -4.53 -7.91 -11.36
C GLU A 36 -4.59 -6.86 -12.48
N GLY A 37 -3.43 -6.47 -13.00
CA GLY A 37 -3.33 -5.52 -14.12
C GLY A 37 -3.55 -4.05 -13.76
N GLN A 38 -3.82 -3.73 -12.49
CA GLN A 38 -3.95 -2.34 -12.06
C GLN A 38 -2.59 -1.75 -11.65
N GLU A 39 -1.92 -1.11 -12.60
CA GLU A 39 -0.62 -0.46 -12.38
C GLU A 39 -0.68 0.72 -11.39
N LYS A 40 -1.88 1.21 -11.07
CA LYS A 40 -2.10 2.32 -10.14
C LYS A 40 -3.37 2.12 -9.34
N MET A 41 -3.31 2.40 -8.03
CA MET A 41 -4.52 2.57 -7.22
C MET A 41 -5.45 3.62 -7.84
N SER A 42 -6.64 3.19 -8.24
CA SER A 42 -7.67 4.06 -8.79
C SER A 42 -8.80 4.25 -7.77
N LYS A 43 -9.44 5.42 -7.79
CA LYS A 43 -10.69 5.64 -7.04
C LYS A 43 -11.89 5.03 -7.73
N SER A 44 -11.73 4.57 -8.99
CA SER A 44 -12.80 4.00 -9.80
C SER A 44 -13.29 2.68 -9.21
N ASP A 45 -12.38 1.87 -8.67
CA ASP A 45 -12.71 0.60 -8.02
C ASP A 45 -12.45 0.71 -6.50
N PRO A 46 -13.48 0.86 -5.67
CA PRO A 46 -13.31 0.93 -4.21
C PRO A 46 -12.67 -0.33 -3.61
N SER A 47 -12.77 -1.47 -4.32
CA SER A 47 -12.20 -2.75 -3.90
C SER A 47 -10.72 -2.90 -4.24
N SER A 48 -10.19 -2.09 -5.16
CA SER A 48 -8.77 -2.12 -5.53
C SER A 48 -7.86 -1.30 -4.61
N SER A 49 -8.45 -0.44 -3.79
CA SER A 49 -7.73 0.60 -3.06
C SER A 49 -8.08 0.52 -1.58
N ILE A 50 -7.06 0.56 -0.73
CA ILE A 50 -7.23 0.67 0.72
C ILE A 50 -7.27 2.17 1.06
N PHE A 51 -8.35 2.59 1.72
CA PHE A 51 -8.50 3.95 2.20
C PHE A 51 -7.99 4.07 3.64
N MET A 52 -7.61 5.28 4.04
CA MET A 52 -7.02 5.55 5.35
C MET A 52 -8.01 5.33 6.51
N GLU A 53 -9.30 5.46 6.22
CA GLU A 53 -10.39 5.28 7.17
C GLU A 53 -11.08 3.91 7.07
N ASP A 54 -10.58 2.98 6.25
CA ASP A 54 -11.18 1.66 6.13
C ASP A 54 -11.14 0.94 7.48
N GLU A 55 -12.21 0.24 7.83
CA GLU A 55 -12.28 -0.57 9.04
C GLU A 55 -11.41 -1.82 8.91
N GLU A 56 -11.10 -2.46 10.04
CA GLU A 56 -10.23 -3.64 10.05
C GLU A 56 -10.75 -4.76 9.14
N ALA A 57 -12.06 -5.01 9.19
CA ALA A 57 -12.72 -5.99 8.36
C ALA A 57 -12.61 -5.66 6.86
N ASP A 58 -12.71 -4.38 6.48
CA ASP A 58 -12.63 -3.93 5.09
C ASP A 58 -11.22 -4.14 4.52
N VAL A 59 -10.19 -3.79 5.31
CA VAL A 59 -8.79 -4.04 4.94
C VAL A 59 -8.54 -5.53 4.75
N ASN A 60 -9.01 -6.36 5.69
CA ASN A 60 -8.87 -7.82 5.61
C ASN A 60 -9.56 -8.39 4.36
N LEU A 61 -10.77 -7.91 4.03
CA LEU A 61 -11.50 -8.33 2.84
C LEU A 61 -10.80 -7.91 1.55
N LYS A 62 -10.27 -6.69 1.48
CA LYS A 62 -9.55 -6.17 0.31
C LYS A 62 -8.24 -6.92 0.08
N ILE A 63 -7.43 -7.13 1.12
CA ILE A 63 -6.19 -7.90 1.04
C ILE A 63 -6.47 -9.38 0.70
N LYS A 64 -7.54 -9.97 1.24
CA LYS A 64 -7.94 -11.33 0.88
C LYS A 64 -8.23 -11.45 -0.62
N LYS A 65 -8.91 -10.48 -1.20
CA LYS A 65 -9.24 -10.39 -2.64
C LYS A 65 -8.08 -9.91 -3.51
N ALA A 66 -6.98 -9.45 -2.92
CA ALA A 66 -5.86 -8.93 -3.68
C ALA A 66 -5.20 -10.01 -4.56
N PHE A 67 -4.67 -9.59 -5.69
CA PHE A 67 -3.87 -10.42 -6.57
C PHE A 67 -2.55 -10.78 -5.89
N CYS A 68 -2.29 -12.08 -5.73
CA CYS A 68 -1.11 -12.59 -5.05
C CYS A 68 -0.82 -14.01 -5.56
N PRO A 69 -0.38 -14.14 -6.81
CA PRO A 69 -0.08 -15.44 -7.42
C PRO A 69 1.09 -16.14 -6.69
N PRO A 70 0.97 -17.46 -6.39
CA PRO A 70 2.02 -18.19 -5.69
C PRO A 70 3.31 -18.23 -6.53
N LYS A 71 4.47 -18.06 -5.86
CA LYS A 71 5.82 -18.07 -6.47
C LYS A 71 6.09 -16.99 -7.53
N VAL A 72 5.18 -16.04 -7.71
CA VAL A 72 5.33 -14.96 -8.70
C VAL A 72 5.47 -13.63 -7.96
N VAL A 73 6.67 -13.05 -8.09
CA VAL A 73 7.03 -11.79 -7.44
C VAL A 73 6.73 -10.58 -8.32
N GLU A 74 6.86 -10.74 -9.63
CA GLU A 74 6.60 -9.66 -10.58
C GLU A 74 5.13 -9.24 -10.56
N LYS A 75 4.89 -7.93 -10.47
CA LYS A 75 3.55 -7.31 -10.45
C LYS A 75 2.65 -7.82 -9.32
N ASN A 76 3.23 -8.26 -8.20
CA ASN A 76 2.48 -8.70 -7.03
C ASN A 76 2.23 -7.51 -6.08
N PRO A 77 0.99 -6.96 -6.01
CA PRO A 77 0.70 -5.79 -5.20
C PRO A 77 0.94 -6.03 -3.71
N CYS A 78 0.73 -7.25 -3.20
CA CYS A 78 1.00 -7.56 -1.80
C CYS A 78 2.49 -7.39 -1.45
N LEU A 79 3.38 -7.87 -2.31
CA LEU A 79 4.83 -7.74 -2.11
C LEU A 79 5.29 -6.29 -2.25
N GLU A 80 4.70 -5.52 -3.16
CA GLU A 80 5.00 -4.09 -3.28
C GLU A 80 4.59 -3.31 -2.02
N TYR A 81 3.44 -3.61 -1.44
CA TYR A 81 3.02 -2.99 -0.17
C TYR A 81 3.99 -3.31 0.96
N ILE A 82 4.45 -4.55 1.03
CA ILE A 82 5.44 -4.95 2.02
C ILE A 82 6.75 -4.15 1.82
N LYS A 83 7.26 -4.09 0.58
CA LYS A 83 8.49 -3.40 0.23
C LYS A 83 8.46 -1.89 0.52
N TYR A 84 7.39 -1.21 0.14
CA TYR A 84 7.33 0.25 0.13
C TYR A 84 6.60 0.86 1.33
N ILE A 85 5.81 0.08 2.06
CA ILE A 85 5.09 0.56 3.25
C ILE A 85 5.63 -0.10 4.52
N ILE A 86 5.64 -1.44 4.57
CA ILE A 86 5.95 -2.16 5.82
C ILE A 86 7.43 -2.05 6.17
N PHE A 87 8.32 -2.42 5.25
CA PHE A 87 9.77 -2.38 5.51
C PHE A 87 10.25 -0.98 5.93
N PRO A 88 9.87 0.12 5.27
CA PRO A 88 10.25 1.46 5.71
C PRO A 88 9.68 1.89 7.07
N TRP A 89 8.60 1.25 7.55
CA TRP A 89 7.94 1.61 8.80
C TRP A 89 8.44 0.81 10.00
N PHE A 90 8.64 -0.50 9.83
CA PHE A 90 8.97 -1.43 10.91
C PHE A 90 10.36 -2.05 10.78
N ASN A 91 11.05 -1.90 9.64
CA ASN A 91 12.32 -2.56 9.29
C ASN A 91 12.30 -4.09 9.23
N GLU A 92 11.28 -4.74 9.80
CA GLU A 92 11.07 -6.17 9.79
C GLU A 92 9.62 -6.52 9.42
N PHE A 93 9.40 -7.74 8.98
CA PHE A 93 8.07 -8.26 8.68
C PHE A 93 7.89 -9.66 9.27
N GLU A 94 6.96 -9.78 10.21
CA GLU A 94 6.61 -11.05 10.85
C GLU A 94 5.41 -11.70 10.15
N VAL A 95 5.59 -12.96 9.76
CA VAL A 95 4.52 -13.82 9.23
C VAL A 95 4.18 -14.86 10.28
N GLU A 96 2.98 -14.74 10.84
CA GLU A 96 2.38 -15.73 11.72
C GLU A 96 1.76 -16.85 10.87
N ARG A 97 2.25 -18.07 11.04
CA ARG A 97 1.77 -19.26 10.32
C ARG A 97 1.77 -20.47 11.25
N SER A 98 0.91 -21.44 10.96
CA SER A 98 0.80 -22.66 11.77
C SER A 98 2.14 -23.42 11.80
N LEU A 99 2.34 -24.23 12.84
CA LEU A 99 3.52 -25.12 12.94
C LEU A 99 3.63 -26.04 11.72
N GLU A 100 2.49 -26.49 11.19
CA GLU A 100 2.40 -27.32 9.98
C GLU A 100 2.90 -26.59 8.72
N ASN A 101 2.75 -25.26 8.67
CA ASN A 101 3.22 -24.40 7.57
C ASN A 101 4.63 -23.83 7.81
N GLY A 102 5.37 -24.35 8.81
CA GLY A 102 6.75 -23.94 9.09
C GLY A 102 6.91 -22.88 10.19
N GLY A 103 5.85 -22.62 10.99
CA GLY A 103 5.88 -21.78 12.19
C GLY A 103 6.16 -20.29 11.95
N ASN A 104 5.95 -19.44 12.96
CA ASN A 104 6.18 -17.99 12.82
C ASN A 104 7.60 -17.69 12.30
N LYS A 105 7.68 -16.82 11.30
CA LYS A 105 8.96 -16.41 10.71
C LYS A 105 9.00 -14.90 10.58
N THR A 106 10.10 -14.30 11.04
CA THR A 106 10.39 -12.88 10.88
C THR A 106 11.40 -12.70 9.76
N PHE A 107 11.10 -11.79 8.85
CA PHE A 107 11.95 -11.39 7.74
C PHE A 107 12.58 -10.04 8.05
N SER A 108 13.91 -9.99 8.12
CA SER A 108 14.64 -8.74 8.37
C SER A 108 14.93 -7.98 7.09
N THR A 109 14.93 -8.66 5.94
CA THR A 109 15.15 -8.04 4.63
C THR A 109 14.07 -8.44 3.64
N PHE A 110 13.82 -7.55 2.67
CA PHE A 110 12.86 -7.83 1.59
C PHE A 110 13.37 -8.94 0.66
N GLU A 111 14.68 -9.10 0.54
CA GLU A 111 15.33 -10.12 -0.29
C GLU A 111 15.09 -11.54 0.26
N GLU A 112 15.19 -11.72 1.58
CA GLU A 112 14.84 -12.98 2.25
C GLU A 112 13.38 -13.36 1.99
N LEU A 113 12.48 -12.38 2.06
CA LEU A 113 11.06 -12.59 1.82
C LEU A 113 10.77 -13.00 0.38
N ILE A 114 11.42 -12.36 -0.59
CA ILE A 114 11.33 -12.73 -2.01
C ILE A 114 11.80 -14.16 -2.23
N SER A 115 12.98 -14.51 -1.71
CA SER A 115 13.57 -15.83 -1.89
C SER A 115 12.65 -16.93 -1.36
N ASP A 116 12.08 -16.73 -0.17
CA ASP A 116 11.12 -17.66 0.43
C ASP A 116 9.79 -17.77 -0.34
N TYR A 117 9.36 -16.67 -0.96
CA TYR A 117 8.14 -16.64 -1.76
C TYR A 117 8.33 -17.35 -3.11
N GLU A 118 9.46 -17.11 -3.78
CA GLU A 118 9.81 -17.73 -5.08
C GLU A 118 10.03 -19.24 -4.96
N CYS A 119 10.70 -19.69 -3.89
CA CYS A 119 10.89 -21.12 -3.64
C CYS A 119 9.60 -21.83 -3.21
N GLY A 120 8.59 -21.06 -2.78
CA GLY A 120 7.29 -21.55 -2.31
C GLY A 120 7.26 -21.97 -0.85
N SER A 121 8.31 -21.67 -0.06
CA SER A 121 8.28 -21.83 1.39
C SER A 121 7.31 -20.86 2.08
N LEU A 122 6.99 -19.74 1.43
CA LEU A 122 5.99 -18.78 1.90
C LEU A 122 4.77 -18.78 0.97
N HIS A 123 3.62 -19.21 1.50
CA HIS A 123 2.39 -19.28 0.72
C HIS A 123 1.62 -17.94 0.76
N PRO A 124 0.95 -17.52 -0.32
CA PRO A 124 0.10 -16.32 -0.34
C PRO A 124 -0.97 -16.29 0.76
N ALA A 125 -1.45 -17.47 1.17
CA ALA A 125 -2.46 -17.61 2.22
C ALA A 125 -1.96 -17.21 3.61
N ASP A 126 -0.65 -17.33 3.88
CA ASP A 126 -0.03 -16.90 5.14
C ASP A 126 0.42 -15.43 5.02
N LEU A 127 0.90 -15.03 3.84
CA LEU A 127 1.37 -13.67 3.55
C LEU A 127 0.25 -12.63 3.70
N LYS A 128 -0.93 -12.92 3.14
CA LYS A 128 -2.06 -11.97 3.10
C LYS A 128 -2.57 -11.58 4.51
N PRO A 129 -2.87 -12.52 5.43
CA PRO A 129 -3.25 -12.20 6.80
C PRO A 129 -2.19 -11.39 7.54
N ALA A 130 -0.90 -11.76 7.41
CA ALA A 130 0.20 -11.04 8.04
C ALA A 130 0.28 -9.59 7.54
N LEU A 131 0.21 -9.39 6.22
CA LEU A 131 0.15 -8.06 5.59
C LEU A 131 -1.03 -7.25 6.11
N ALA A 132 -2.23 -7.83 6.14
CA ALA A 132 -3.43 -7.13 6.60
C ALA A 132 -3.32 -6.72 8.08
N LYS A 133 -2.79 -7.59 8.95
CA LYS A 133 -2.55 -7.30 10.37
C LYS A 133 -1.62 -6.11 10.56
N VAL A 134 -0.51 -6.06 9.84
CA VAL A 134 0.46 -4.96 9.93
C VAL A 134 -0.12 -3.66 9.37
N LEU A 135 -0.82 -3.71 8.24
CA LEU A 135 -1.51 -2.54 7.68
C LEU A 135 -2.55 -1.97 8.66
N ASN A 136 -3.32 -2.84 9.31
CA ASN A 136 -4.30 -2.42 10.32
C ASN A 136 -3.63 -1.72 11.52
N LYS A 137 -2.43 -2.18 11.94
CA LYS A 137 -1.65 -1.47 12.98
C LYS A 137 -1.25 -0.06 12.52
N ILE A 138 -0.83 0.11 11.27
CA ILE A 138 -0.47 1.44 10.72
C ILE A 138 -1.69 2.37 10.64
N LEU A 139 -2.86 1.83 10.30
CA LEU A 139 -4.09 2.60 10.16
C LEU A 139 -4.79 2.91 11.50
N GLN A 140 -4.47 2.17 12.57
CA GLN A 140 -5.14 2.31 13.85
C GLN A 140 -5.11 3.74 14.43
N PRO A 141 -3.99 4.48 14.44
CA PRO A 141 -3.95 5.86 14.94
C PRO A 141 -4.87 6.80 14.17
N VAL A 142 -5.06 6.56 12.86
CA VAL A 142 -5.95 7.36 12.01
C VAL A 142 -7.41 7.08 12.38
N ARG A 143 -7.77 5.81 12.58
CA ARG A 143 -9.11 5.41 13.05
C ARG A 143 -9.43 6.02 14.40
N ASP A 144 -8.48 5.96 15.34
CA ASP A 144 -8.64 6.52 16.68
C ASP A 144 -8.85 8.04 16.62
N HIS A 145 -8.13 8.75 15.75
CA HIS A 145 -8.34 10.18 15.52
C HIS A 145 -9.76 10.48 15.03
N PHE A 146 -10.25 9.79 14.00
CA PHE A 146 -11.61 9.97 13.49
C PHE A 146 -12.72 9.50 14.44
N LYS A 147 -12.39 8.64 15.41
CA LYS A 147 -13.34 8.14 16.41
C LYS A 147 -13.44 9.08 17.61
N ASN A 148 -12.32 9.61 18.09
CA ASN A 148 -12.21 10.40 19.31
C ASN A 148 -12.44 11.90 19.07
N ASP A 149 -12.11 12.42 17.88
CA ASP A 149 -12.36 13.82 17.52
C ASP A 149 -13.73 13.97 16.83
N PHE A 150 -14.65 14.69 17.49
CA PHE A 150 -15.99 14.96 16.97
C PHE A 150 -15.97 15.70 15.63
N LYS A 151 -15.09 16.69 15.46
CA LYS A 151 -14.99 17.48 14.22
C LYS A 151 -14.49 16.61 13.08
N ALA A 152 -13.45 15.81 13.33
CA ALA A 152 -12.91 14.90 12.33
C ALA A 152 -13.96 13.87 11.88
N LYS A 153 -14.74 13.33 12.83
CA LYS A 153 -15.83 12.40 12.57
C LYS A 153 -16.93 13.01 11.68
N GLU A 154 -17.33 14.25 11.98
CA GLU A 154 -18.35 14.96 11.20
C GLU A 154 -17.85 15.26 9.78
N LEU A 155 -16.60 15.71 9.64
CA LEU A 155 -15.96 15.91 8.34
C LEU A 155 -15.91 14.62 7.53
N LEU A 156 -15.53 13.50 8.15
CA LEU A 156 -15.49 12.20 7.47
C LEU A 156 -16.88 11.79 6.99
N LYS A 157 -17.91 11.97 7.83
CA LYS A 157 -19.30 11.68 7.44
C LYS A 157 -19.73 12.52 6.24
N ARG A 158 -19.38 13.81 6.23
CA ARG A 158 -19.65 14.71 5.11
C ARG A 158 -18.93 14.26 3.83
N VAL A 159 -17.63 13.94 3.91
CA VAL A 159 -16.86 13.43 2.77
C VAL A 159 -17.44 12.11 2.24
N LYS A 160 -17.84 11.19 3.12
CA LYS A 160 -18.48 9.93 2.73
C LYS A 160 -19.80 10.15 1.97
N SER A 161 -20.56 11.21 2.31
CA SER A 161 -21.79 11.57 1.57
C SER A 161 -21.54 12.01 0.12
N TYR A 162 -20.32 12.43 -0.22
CA TYR A 162 -19.94 12.81 -1.59
C TYR A 162 -19.36 11.65 -2.40
N ARG A 163 -19.24 10.44 -1.83
CA ARG A 163 -18.84 9.27 -2.61
C ARG A 163 -19.93 8.96 -3.63
N VAL A 164 -19.64 9.26 -4.89
CA VAL A 164 -20.43 8.81 -6.02
C VAL A 164 -20.30 7.30 -6.08
N THR A 165 -21.31 6.58 -5.58
CA THR A 165 -21.50 5.16 -5.89
C THR A 165 -21.91 5.10 -7.36
N ARG A 166 -20.96 4.78 -8.22
CA ARG A 166 -21.21 4.36 -9.61
C ARG A 166 -21.34 2.85 -9.66
#